data_AF-A0A538TW91-F1
#
_entry.id   AF-A0A538TW91-F1
#
_cell.length_a   1.000
_cell.length_b   1.000
_cell.length_c   1.000
_cell.angle_alpha   90.00
_cell.angle_beta   90.00
_cell.angle_gamma   90.00
#
_symmetry.space_group_name_H-M   'P 1'
#
loop_
_entity.id
_entity.type
_entity.pdbx_description
1 polymer ?
#
loop_
_entity_poly.entity_id
_entity_poly.type
_entity_poly.pdbx_seq_one_letter_code
_entity_poly.pdbx_strand_id
1 'polypeptide(L)' 'TKGNSFYGLAIGFTVAAGAFAAGPVSGGAFNPAVGIGPLVWRAVVRGGSLSHLWLYLVGPLLGAVIAAAVYRLQETES' A
#
# COMPACT_ATOMS: atom_id res chain seq x y z
N THR A 1 10.42 -11.62 -21.54
CA THR A 1 9.99 -10.21 -21.35
C THR A 1 11.16 -9.29 -20.95
N LYS A 2 12.31 -9.38 -21.63
CA LYS A 2 13.49 -8.54 -21.33
C LYS A 2 13.37 -7.16 -22.01
N GLY A 3 13.40 -6.06 -21.24
CA GLY A 3 13.83 -4.75 -21.75
C GLY A 3 12.83 -3.59 -21.77
N ASN A 4 11.62 -3.72 -21.21
CA ASN A 4 10.71 -2.58 -21.10
C ASN A 4 10.84 -1.92 -19.71
N SER A 5 11.34 -0.68 -19.65
CA SER A 5 11.54 0.06 -18.39
C SER A 5 10.27 0.77 -17.88
N PHE A 6 9.16 0.73 -18.61
CA PHE A 6 7.92 1.42 -18.22
C PHE A 6 7.21 0.80 -17.01
N TYR A 7 7.52 -0.44 -16.64
CA TYR A 7 6.87 -1.10 -15.49
C TYR A 7 7.08 -0.35 -14.17
N GLY A 8 8.30 0.14 -13.93
CA GLY A 8 8.59 0.93 -12.73
C GLY A 8 7.79 2.23 -12.69
N LEU A 9 7.68 2.90 -13.84
CA LEU A 9 6.91 4.14 -13.97
C LEU A 9 5.40 3.90 -13.79
N ALA A 10 4.87 2.82 -14.38
CA ALA A 10 3.47 2.44 -14.25
C ALA A 10 3.11 2.15 -12.79
N ILE A 11 3.90 1.30 -12.11
CA ILE A 11 3.69 0.99 -10.69
C ILE A 11 3.80 2.26 -9.83
N GLY A 12 4.81 3.09 -10.10
CA GLY A 12 5.01 4.37 -9.40
C GLY A 12 3.80 5.30 -9.51
N PHE A 13 3.26 5.49 -10.71
CA PHE A 13 2.05 6.30 -10.92
C PHE A 13 0.81 5.70 -10.28
N THR A 14 0.63 4.38 -10.30
CA THR A 14 -0.49 3.72 -9.61
C THR A 14 -0.45 3.98 -8.11
N VAL A 15 0.72 3.83 -7.49
CA VAL A 15 0.90 4.09 -6.05
C VAL A 15 0.72 5.57 -5.75
N ALA A 16 1.27 6.48 -6.58
CA ALA A 16 1.12 7.92 -6.40
C ALA A 16 -0.35 8.35 -6.49
N ALA A 17 -1.07 7.92 -7.51
CA ALA A 17 -2.50 8.21 -7.66
C ALA A 17 -3.31 7.70 -6.47
N GLY A 18 -3.04 6.47 -6.03
CA GLY A 18 -3.64 5.93 -4.81
C GLY A 18 -3.32 6.79 -3.59
N ALA A 19 -2.06 7.20 -3.42
CA ALA A 19 -1.62 7.97 -2.26
C ALA A 19 -2.25 9.36 -2.23
N PHE A 20 -2.45 10.00 -3.39
CA PHE A 20 -3.19 11.27 -3.47
C PHE A 20 -4.65 11.11 -3.07
N ALA A 21 -5.32 10.03 -3.51
CA ALA A 21 -6.72 9.79 -3.20
C ALA A 21 -6.93 9.38 -1.73
N ALA A 22 -6.11 8.45 -1.22
CA ALA A 22 -6.25 7.87 0.11
C ALA A 22 -5.43 8.59 1.20
N GLY A 23 -4.55 9.52 0.81
CA GLY A 23 -3.67 10.29 1.69
C GLY A 23 -4.42 11.00 2.82
N PRO A 24 -5.47 11.79 2.54
CA PRO A 24 -6.25 12.47 3.57
C PRO A 24 -6.99 11.52 4.55
N VAL A 25 -7.21 10.27 4.15
CA VAL A 25 -7.99 9.29 4.92
C VAL A 25 -7.09 8.43 5.82
N SER A 26 -6.02 7.88 5.26
CA SER A 26 -5.17 6.86 5.94
C SER A 26 -3.66 7.16 5.87
N GLY A 27 -3.25 8.27 5.26
CA GLY A 27 -1.85 8.58 4.99
C GLY A 27 -1.29 7.92 3.72
N GLY A 28 -2.12 7.22 2.93
CA GLY A 28 -1.75 6.72 1.61
C GLY A 28 -0.72 5.58 1.61
N ALA A 29 -0.57 4.87 2.73
CA ALA A 29 0.39 3.77 2.85
C ALA A 29 -0.28 2.42 2.49
N PHE A 30 0.00 1.93 1.29
CA PHE A 30 -0.47 0.63 0.79
C PHE A 30 0.48 -0.53 1.11
N ASN A 31 1.48 -0.29 1.96
CA ASN A 31 2.48 -1.26 2.34
C ASN A 31 2.73 -1.15 3.86
N PRO A 32 2.68 -2.27 4.61
CA PRO A 32 2.89 -2.25 6.05
C PRO A 32 4.24 -1.65 6.44
N ALA A 33 5.34 -1.99 5.76
CA ALA A 33 6.66 -1.44 6.07
C ALA A 33 6.71 0.09 5.89
N VAL A 34 6.03 0.61 4.86
CA VAL A 34 5.95 2.04 4.58
C VAL A 34 5.05 2.78 5.59
N GLY A 35 3.95 2.17 6.03
CA GLY A 35 3.03 2.77 7.00
C GLY A 35 3.51 2.70 8.45
N ILE A 36 4.16 1.59 8.82
CA ILE A 36 4.63 1.35 10.20
C ILE A 36 5.80 2.26 10.55
N GLY A 37 6.74 2.52 9.64
CA GLY A 37 7.93 3.35 9.91
C GLY A 37 7.60 4.73 10.49
N PRO A 38 6.77 5.55 9.81
CA PRO A 38 6.33 6.85 10.32
C PRO A 38 5.52 6.77 11.62
N LEU A 39 4.72 5.71 11.80
CA LEU A 39 3.94 5.48 13.00
C LEU A 39 4.83 5.20 14.22
N VAL A 40 5.82 4.32 14.07
CA VAL A 40 6.81 4.00 15.11
C VAL A 40 7.67 5.22 15.41
N TRP A 41 8.11 5.96 14.40
CA TRP A 41 8.84 7.22 14.59
C TRP A 41 8.02 8.21 15.43
N ARG A 42 6.74 8.41 15.11
CA ARG A 42 5.85 9.26 15.91
C ARG A 42 5.70 8.74 17.34
N ALA A 43 5.60 7.43 17.54
CA ALA A 43 5.48 6.85 18.88
C ALA A 43 6.73 7.09 19.73
N VAL A 44 7.92 6.84 19.17
CA VAL A 44 9.19 6.93 19.90
C VAL A 44 9.63 8.38 20.10
N VAL A 45 9.51 9.23 19.08
CA VAL A 45 10.09 10.59 19.09
C VAL A 45 9.10 11.65 19.54
N ARG A 46 7.80 11.44 19.28
CA ARG A 46 6.75 12.42 19.62
C ARG A 46 5.76 11.93 20.67
N GLY A 47 6.01 10.76 21.28
CA GLY A 47 5.11 10.18 22.29
C GLY A 47 3.74 9.78 21.73
N GLY A 48 3.65 9.49 20.43
CA GLY A 48 2.41 9.05 19.80
C GLY A 48 1.98 7.62 20.20
N SER A 49 0.74 7.26 19.86
CA SER A 49 0.20 5.91 20.11
C SER A 49 0.35 4.98 18.90
N LEU A 50 0.60 3.69 19.17
CA LEU A 50 0.59 2.61 18.18
C LEU A 50 -0.80 2.02 17.90
N SER A 51 -1.88 2.61 18.43
CA SER A 51 -3.25 2.10 18.24
C SER A 51 -3.67 1.95 16.77
N HIS A 52 -3.04 2.66 15.84
CA HIS A 52 -3.33 2.58 14.40
C HIS A 52 -2.50 1.52 13.65
N LEU A 53 -1.64 0.77 14.36
CA LEU A 53 -0.76 -0.23 13.77
C LEU A 53 -1.53 -1.31 12.99
N TRP A 54 -2.68 -1.73 13.52
CA TRP A 54 -3.50 -2.76 12.90
C TRP A 54 -4.04 -2.33 11.52
N LEU A 55 -4.31 -1.03 11.29
CA LEU A 55 -4.78 -0.53 10.00
C LEU A 55 -3.74 -0.74 8.90
N TYR A 56 -2.46 -0.50 9.22
CA TYR A 56 -1.36 -0.67 8.27
C TYR A 56 -0.93 -2.13 8.07
N LEU A 57 -1.38 -3.05 8.93
CA LEU A 57 -1.19 -4.48 8.75
C LEU A 57 -2.37 -5.10 7.98
N VAL A 58 -3.58 -4.94 8.52
CA VAL A 58 -4.78 -5.60 8.00
C VAL A 58 -5.21 -5.01 6.65
N GLY A 59 -5.21 -3.69 6.51
CA GLY A 59 -5.66 -3.03 5.29
C GLY A 59 -4.85 -3.45 4.05
N PRO A 60 -3.53 -3.24 4.04
CA PRO A 60 -2.68 -3.65 2.91
C PRO A 60 -2.70 -5.15 2.62
N LEU A 61 -2.70 -6.02 3.64
CA LEU A 61 -2.71 -7.47 3.44
C LEU A 61 -4.03 -7.94 2.82
N LEU A 62 -5.18 -7.49 3.35
CA LEU A 62 -6.48 -7.82 2.78
C LEU A 62 -6.63 -7.26 1.37
N GLY A 63 -6.21 -6.01 1.14
CA GLY A 63 -6.20 -5.39 -0.18
C GLY A 63 -5.38 -6.18 -1.19
N ALA A 64 -4.19 -6.66 -0.81
CA ALA A 64 -3.33 -7.48 -1.67
C ALA A 64 -3.98 -8.83 -2.01
N VAL A 65 -4.59 -9.50 -1.03
CA VAL A 65 -5.29 -10.78 -1.24
C VAL A 65 -6.47 -10.60 -2.20
N ILE A 66 -7.29 -9.56 -2.00
CA ILE A 66 -8.43 -9.26 -2.87
C ILE A 66 -7.96 -8.92 -4.29
N ALA A 67 -6.95 -8.05 -4.42
CA ALA A 67 -6.41 -7.68 -5.72
C ALA A 67 -5.86 -8.89 -6.49
N ALA A 68 -5.13 -9.79 -5.80
CA ALA A 68 -4.64 -11.03 -6.39
C ALA A 68 -5.79 -11.95 -6.82
N ALA A 69 -6.82 -12.11 -5.98
CA ALA A 69 -7.98 -12.91 -6.32
C ALA A 69 -8.72 -12.36 -7.55
N VAL A 70 -8.96 -11.04 -7.61
CA VAL A 70 -9.60 -10.38 -8.74
C VAL A 70 -8.78 -10.52 -10.02
N TYR A 71 -7.46 -10.35 -9.94
CA TYR A 71 -6.57 -10.55 -11.08
C TYR A 71 -6.67 -11.98 -11.62
N ARG A 72 -6.67 -12.98 -10.74
CA ARG A 72 -6.80 -14.39 -11.12
C ARG A 72 -8.15 -14.71 -11.77
N LEU A 73 -9.23 -14.10 -11.30
CA LEU A 73 -10.54 -14.25 -11.94
C LEU A 73 -10.56 -13.66 -13.36
N GLN A 74 -9.90 -12.53 -13.59
CA GLN A 74 -9.79 -11.92 -14.92
C GLN A 74 -8.90 -12.74 -15.85
N GLU A 75 -7.81 -13.31 -15.33
CA GLU A 75 -6.85 -14.11 -16.10
C GLU A 75 -7.41 -15.49 -16.48
N THR A 76 -8.45 -15.98 -15.79
CA THR A 76 -9.06 -17.29 -16.07
C THR A 76 -9.78 -17.34 -17.44
N GLU A 77 -10.05 -16.18 -18.05
CA GLU A 77 -10.72 -16.04 -19.36
C GLU A 77 -9.75 -15.85 -20.54
N SER A 78 -8.42 -15.93 -20.33
CA SER A 78 -7.38 -15.72 -21.37
C SER A 78 -6.59 -16.98 -21.74
#